data_AF-A0A832I492-F1
#
_entry.id   AF-A0A832I492-F1
#
_cell.length_a   1.000
_cell.length_b   1.000
_cell.length_c   1.000
_cell.angle_alpha   90.00
_cell.angle_beta   90.00
_cell.angle_gamma   90.00
#
_symmetry.space_group_name_H-M   'P 1'
#
loop_
_entity.id
_entity.type
_entity.pdbx_description
1 polymer ?
#
loop_
_entity_poly.entity_id
_entity_poly.type
_entity_poly.pdbx_seq_one_letter_code
_entity_poly.pdbx_strand_id
1 'polypeptide(L)'
;MSERLHVGRLRASVSEVVDAGADLLPHFEMAAVPVLEGMERPGEDPAIRRRLRAEGIRPREHRGALLLEPGEVERLSSSGLLSGGDELYLFAEWNDELEPFMGRITPDLYDFAVTSPLGLEEWMLDTGCLLALGDGAGLNFATPREDLAKGLRAAFKPAR
;
A
#
# COMPACT_ATOMS: atom_id res chain seq x y z
N MET A 1 21.54 10.89 10.57
CA MET A 1 20.11 10.55 10.47
C MET A 1 19.74 10.68 9.01
N SER A 2 19.37 9.59 8.35
CA SER A 2 19.12 9.58 6.91
C SER A 2 17.77 10.24 6.64
N GLU A 3 17.80 11.46 6.07
CA GLU A 3 16.62 12.15 5.55
C GLU A 3 16.22 11.55 4.19
N ARG A 4 15.81 10.29 4.13
CA ARG A 4 15.44 9.67 2.84
C ARG A 4 13.99 9.25 2.72
N LEU A 5 13.31 8.95 3.83
CA LEU A 5 11.92 8.58 3.80
C LEU A 5 11.02 9.76 4.21
N HIS A 6 10.06 10.08 3.36
CA HIS A 6 8.98 10.98 3.72
C HIS A 6 7.79 10.16 4.22
N VAL A 7 7.49 10.33 5.51
CA VAL A 7 6.39 9.63 6.18
C VAL A 7 5.29 10.57 6.59
N GLY A 8 4.11 10.03 6.85
CA GLY A 8 3.06 10.76 7.53
C GLY A 8 1.81 9.92 7.76
N ARG A 9 0.86 10.53 8.46
CA ARG A 9 -0.44 9.94 8.74
C ARG A 9 -1.56 10.88 8.27
N LEU A 10 -2.48 10.38 7.46
CA LEU A 10 -3.53 11.15 6.78
C LEU A 10 -4.92 10.65 7.21
N ARG A 11 -5.91 11.53 7.12
CA ARG A 11 -7.33 11.18 7.22
C ARG A 11 -7.81 10.72 5.84
N ALA A 12 -7.39 9.52 5.49
CA ALA A 12 -7.74 8.86 4.24
C ALA A 12 -7.78 7.33 4.44
N SER A 13 -8.23 6.59 3.43
CA SER A 13 -8.04 5.15 3.26
C SER A 13 -7.09 4.84 2.09
N VAL A 14 -6.67 3.59 1.96
CA VAL A 14 -5.93 3.10 0.78
C VAL A 14 -6.81 3.28 -0.47
N SER A 15 -8.09 2.94 -0.37
CA SER A 15 -9.06 3.13 -1.47
C SER A 15 -9.12 4.58 -1.94
N GLU A 16 -9.23 5.55 -1.02
CA GLU A 16 -9.28 6.98 -1.38
C GLU A 16 -8.01 7.47 -2.07
N VAL A 17 -6.83 6.95 -1.71
CA VAL A 17 -5.56 7.27 -2.38
C VAL A 17 -5.48 6.63 -3.75
N VAL A 18 -5.95 5.38 -3.89
CA VAL A 18 -6.01 4.71 -5.19
C VAL A 18 -6.98 5.42 -6.14
N ASP A 19 -8.14 5.84 -5.65
CA ASP A 19 -9.17 6.54 -6.42
C ASP A 19 -8.74 7.95 -6.85
N ALA A 20 -7.80 8.58 -6.13
CA ALA A 20 -7.16 9.83 -6.58
C ALA A 20 -6.33 9.62 -7.86
N GLY A 21 -5.96 8.38 -8.18
CA GLY A 21 -5.50 7.95 -9.49
C GLY A 21 -4.19 8.58 -9.96
N ALA A 22 -4.07 8.74 -11.28
CA ALA A 22 -2.85 9.17 -11.98
C ALA A 22 -2.32 10.56 -11.56
N ASP A 23 -3.17 11.41 -10.99
CA ASP A 23 -2.77 12.73 -10.51
C ASP A 23 -1.95 12.66 -9.21
N LEU A 24 -2.04 11.53 -8.49
CA LEU A 24 -1.42 11.37 -7.18
C LEU A 24 -0.50 10.15 -7.09
N LEU A 25 -0.84 9.04 -7.76
CA LEU A 25 -0.02 7.83 -7.71
C LEU A 25 1.23 7.97 -8.58
N PRO A 26 2.39 7.45 -8.14
CA PRO A 26 3.55 7.35 -9.01
C PRO A 26 3.26 6.36 -10.16
N HIS A 27 4.03 6.42 -11.24
CA HIS A 27 4.03 5.29 -12.19
C HIS A 27 4.63 4.05 -11.51
N PHE A 28 3.91 2.94 -11.56
CA PHE A 28 4.31 1.66 -10.98
C PHE A 28 3.95 0.52 -11.95
N GLU A 29 4.76 -0.53 -11.97
CA GLU A 29 4.49 -1.73 -12.77
C GLU A 29 3.64 -2.74 -12.00
N MET A 30 3.83 -2.80 -10.68
CA MET A 30 3.16 -3.79 -9.84
C MET A 30 2.88 -3.24 -8.45
N ALA A 31 1.74 -3.65 -7.90
CA ALA A 31 1.40 -3.44 -6.51
C ALA A 31 1.37 -4.77 -5.75
N ALA A 32 1.79 -4.75 -4.49
CA ALA A 32 1.59 -5.87 -3.57
C ALA A 32 0.58 -5.48 -2.48
N VAL A 33 -0.37 -6.38 -2.23
CA VAL A 33 -1.35 -6.30 -1.14
C VAL A 33 -1.06 -7.43 -0.15
N PRO A 34 -0.20 -7.21 0.87
CA PRO A 34 0.10 -8.23 1.88
C PRO A 34 -0.99 -8.34 2.96
N VAL A 35 -1.86 -7.32 3.07
CA VAL A 35 -2.99 -7.28 4.00
C VAL A 35 -4.20 -6.70 3.29
N LEU A 36 -5.34 -7.37 3.38
CA LEU A 36 -6.60 -6.94 2.80
C LEU A 36 -7.74 -7.17 3.82
N GLU A 37 -8.53 -6.14 4.10
CA GLU A 37 -9.61 -6.15 5.11
C GLU A 37 -9.12 -6.65 6.49
N GLY A 38 -7.89 -6.27 6.87
CA GLY A 38 -7.23 -6.72 8.10
C GLY A 38 -6.70 -8.16 8.08
N MET A 39 -6.92 -8.91 6.99
CA MET A 39 -6.43 -10.28 6.84
C MET A 39 -5.02 -10.30 6.25
N GLU A 40 -4.10 -10.95 6.96
CA GLU A 40 -2.76 -11.22 6.45
C GLU A 40 -2.78 -12.31 5.38
N ARG A 41 -1.81 -12.21 4.46
CA ARG A 41 -1.60 -13.21 3.41
C ARG A 41 -2.89 -13.49 2.60
N PRO A 42 -3.55 -12.44 2.07
CA PRO A 42 -4.86 -12.56 1.43
C PRO A 42 -4.87 -13.46 0.18
N GLY A 43 -3.71 -13.69 -0.44
CA GLY A 43 -3.53 -14.67 -1.51
C GLY A 43 -3.79 -16.11 -1.07
N GLU A 44 -3.69 -16.43 0.22
CA GLU A 44 -3.96 -17.77 0.73
C GLU A 44 -5.44 -18.00 1.06
N ASP A 45 -6.24 -16.93 1.19
CA ASP A 45 -7.63 -17.03 1.61
C ASP A 45 -8.59 -17.38 0.45
N PRO A 46 -9.36 -18.48 0.54
CA PRO A 46 -10.28 -18.89 -0.53
C PRO A 46 -11.46 -17.92 -0.75
N ALA A 47 -11.94 -17.23 0.28
CA ALA A 47 -13.06 -16.30 0.19
C ALA A 47 -12.64 -15.01 -0.52
N ILE A 48 -11.45 -14.48 -0.21
CA ILE A 48 -10.85 -13.34 -0.93
C ILE A 48 -10.67 -13.70 -2.40
N ARG A 49 -10.08 -14.86 -2.70
CA ARG A 49 -9.90 -15.33 -4.08
C ARG A 49 -11.21 -15.45 -4.85
N ARG A 50 -12.28 -15.89 -4.19
CA ARG A 50 -13.61 -15.97 -4.80
C ARG A 50 -14.16 -14.59 -5.13
N ARG A 51 -14.02 -13.61 -4.23
CA ARG A 51 -14.45 -12.21 -4.44
C ARG A 51 -13.67 -11.58 -5.60
N LEU A 52 -12.34 -11.68 -5.58
CA LEU A 52 -11.49 -11.15 -6.66
C LEU A 52 -11.87 -11.69 -8.04
N ARG A 53 -12.13 -13.01 -8.15
CA ARG A 53 -12.58 -13.62 -9.41
C ARG A 53 -13.95 -13.11 -9.86
N ALA A 54 -14.86 -12.81 -8.94
CA ALA A 54 -16.18 -12.25 -9.27
C ALA A 54 -16.05 -10.85 -9.87
N GLU A 55 -15.04 -10.09 -9.43
CA GLU A 55 -14.68 -8.76 -9.96
C GLU A 55 -13.78 -8.82 -11.21
N GLY A 56 -13.48 -10.02 -11.71
CA GLY A 56 -12.61 -10.22 -12.88
C GLY A 56 -11.13 -9.94 -12.63
N ILE A 57 -10.70 -9.91 -11.36
CA ILE A 57 -9.32 -9.71 -10.94
C ILE A 57 -8.63 -11.07 -10.80
N ARG A 58 -7.43 -11.23 -11.37
CA ARG A 58 -6.68 -12.50 -11.36
C ARG A 58 -5.24 -12.24 -10.92
N PRO A 59 -5.04 -11.93 -9.63
CA PRO A 59 -3.74 -11.54 -9.14
C PRO A 59 -2.76 -12.70 -9.24
N ARG A 60 -1.48 -12.38 -9.43
CA ARG A 60 -0.41 -13.31 -9.11
C ARG A 60 -0.29 -13.40 -7.58
N GLU A 61 0.14 -14.54 -7.06
CA GLU A 61 0.38 -14.72 -5.62
C GLU A 61 1.90 -14.79 -5.38
N HIS A 62 2.38 -14.07 -4.37
CA HIS A 62 3.77 -14.19 -3.91
C HIS A 62 3.81 -14.18 -2.39
N ARG A 63 4.17 -15.34 -1.81
CA ARG A 63 4.31 -15.54 -0.34
C ARG A 63 3.05 -15.20 0.47
N GLY A 64 1.89 -15.25 -0.17
CA GLY A 64 0.60 -14.92 0.41
C GLY A 64 0.15 -13.48 0.14
N ALA A 65 1.02 -12.60 -0.34
CA ALA A 65 0.58 -11.30 -0.87
C ALA A 65 -0.09 -11.49 -2.25
N LEU A 66 -1.07 -10.65 -2.53
CA LEU A 66 -1.65 -10.50 -3.86
C LEU A 66 -0.80 -9.51 -4.65
N LEU A 67 -0.44 -9.86 -5.87
CA LEU A 67 0.25 -8.98 -6.80
C LEU A 67 -0.71 -8.54 -7.89
N LEU A 68 -0.82 -7.23 -8.07
CA LEU A 68 -1.81 -6.59 -8.92
C LEU A 68 -1.12 -5.65 -9.90
N GLU A 69 -1.50 -5.73 -11.16
CA GLU A 69 -1.17 -4.69 -12.14
C GLU A 69 -1.97 -3.40 -11.86
N PRO A 70 -1.54 -2.22 -12.36
CA PRO A 70 -2.24 -0.96 -12.10
C PRO A 70 -3.75 -1.00 -12.37
N GLY A 71 -4.17 -1.56 -13.51
CA GLY A 71 -5.59 -1.69 -13.83
C GLY A 71 -6.35 -2.68 -12.94
N GLU A 72 -5.67 -3.62 -12.28
CA GLU A 72 -6.28 -4.50 -11.29
C GLU A 72 -6.41 -3.82 -9.91
N VAL A 73 -5.48 -2.93 -9.55
CA VAL A 73 -5.57 -2.09 -8.34
C VAL A 73 -6.79 -1.17 -8.42
N GLU A 74 -7.02 -0.54 -9.57
CA GLU A 74 -8.20 0.31 -9.80
C GLU A 74 -9.52 -0.48 -9.66
N ARG A 75 -9.56 -1.70 -10.23
CA ARG A 75 -10.72 -2.59 -10.09
C ARG A 75 -10.92 -3.04 -8.64
N LEU A 76 -9.83 -3.35 -7.93
CA LEU A 76 -9.89 -3.73 -6.53
C LEU A 76 -10.52 -2.61 -5.70
N SER A 77 -10.06 -1.36 -5.88
CA SER A 77 -10.66 -0.19 -5.22
C SER A 77 -12.15 -0.06 -5.55
N SER A 78 -12.49 -0.13 -6.84
CA SER A 78 -13.87 0.00 -7.33
C SER A 78 -14.82 -1.09 -6.81
N SER A 79 -14.30 -2.27 -6.45
CA SER A 79 -15.11 -3.37 -5.90
C SER A 79 -15.50 -3.20 -4.42
N GLY A 80 -14.91 -2.21 -3.73
CA GLY A 80 -15.10 -2.02 -2.29
C GLY A 80 -14.37 -3.05 -1.42
N LEU A 81 -13.41 -3.81 -2.00
CA LEU A 81 -12.55 -4.73 -1.24
C LEU A 81 -11.53 -4.00 -0.37
N LEU A 82 -11.14 -2.77 -0.72
CA LEU A 82 -10.30 -1.90 0.11
C LEU A 82 -11.17 -1.16 1.14
N SER A 83 -11.71 -1.91 2.10
CA SER A 83 -12.68 -1.39 3.08
C SER A 83 -12.08 -1.01 4.44
N GLY A 84 -10.76 -1.05 4.57
CA GLY A 84 -10.01 -0.64 5.74
C GLY A 84 -9.24 -1.78 6.41
N GLY A 85 -8.09 -1.44 7.02
CA GLY A 85 -7.15 -2.44 7.52
C GLY A 85 -6.29 -3.02 6.40
N ASP A 86 -6.14 -2.29 5.30
CA ASP A 86 -5.46 -2.68 4.08
C ASP A 86 -4.00 -2.22 4.10
N GLU A 87 -3.13 -2.98 3.45
CA GLU A 87 -1.77 -2.55 3.12
C GLU A 87 -1.54 -2.66 1.62
N LEU A 88 -0.94 -1.63 1.03
CA LEU A 88 -0.64 -1.56 -0.40
C LEU A 88 0.76 -0.99 -0.61
N TYR A 89 1.59 -1.73 -1.34
CA TYR A 89 2.94 -1.33 -1.73
C TYR A 89 3.02 -1.17 -3.24
N LEU A 90 3.50 -0.04 -3.74
CA LEU A 90 3.65 0.24 -5.17
C LEU A 90 5.14 0.17 -5.55
N PHE A 91 5.47 -0.65 -6.54
CA PHE A 91 6.86 -0.87 -6.97
C PHE A 91 7.10 -0.32 -8.36
N ALA A 92 8.25 0.32 -8.55
CA ALA A 92 8.67 0.83 -9.86
C ALA A 92 8.78 -0.30 -10.90
N GLU A 93 9.39 -1.41 -10.49
CA GLU A 93 9.59 -2.62 -11.28
C GLU A 93 9.32 -3.84 -10.37
N TRP A 94 8.82 -4.94 -10.94
CA TRP A 94 8.61 -6.17 -10.17
C TRP A 94 9.83 -7.10 -10.20
N ASN A 95 10.20 -7.64 -9.03
CA ASN A 95 11.25 -8.65 -8.86
C ASN A 95 10.67 -9.90 -8.16
N ASP A 96 10.81 -11.08 -8.78
CA ASP A 96 10.30 -12.34 -8.21
C ASP A 96 11.05 -12.79 -6.93
N GLU A 97 12.21 -12.18 -6.61
CA GLU A 97 12.93 -12.39 -5.34
C GLU A 97 12.47 -11.46 -4.21
N LEU A 98 11.55 -10.52 -4.49
CA LEU A 98 11.11 -9.50 -3.55
C LEU A 98 10.33 -10.09 -2.38
N GLU A 99 10.77 -9.74 -1.17
CA GLU A 99 10.04 -10.04 0.07
C GLU A 99 9.11 -8.87 0.42
N PRO A 100 7.80 -9.10 0.64
CA PRO A 100 6.94 -8.07 1.22
C PRO A 100 7.44 -7.63 2.59
N PHE A 101 7.28 -6.34 2.91
CA PHE A 101 7.70 -5.81 4.21
C PHE A 101 6.92 -6.48 5.35
N MET A 102 7.64 -7.18 6.24
CA MET A 102 7.05 -7.93 7.35
C MET A 102 6.64 -7.06 8.54
N GLY A 103 7.15 -5.83 8.62
CA GLY A 103 7.00 -4.98 9.80
C GLY A 103 5.59 -4.43 10.01
N ARG A 104 4.69 -4.58 9.03
CA ARG A 104 3.35 -3.96 8.93
C ARG A 104 3.41 -2.42 8.95
N ILE A 105 2.47 -1.79 8.27
CA ILE A 105 2.33 -0.32 8.28
C ILE A 105 0.90 0.16 8.55
N THR A 106 -0.01 -0.76 8.86
CA THR A 106 -1.38 -0.45 9.33
C THR A 106 -1.33 0.51 10.55
N PRO A 107 -2.20 1.55 10.62
CA PRO A 107 -2.23 2.60 11.63
C PRO A 107 -2.57 2.16 13.06
N ASP A 108 -3.05 0.94 13.25
CA ASP A 108 -3.27 0.33 14.57
C ASP A 108 -1.96 -0.17 15.21
N LEU A 109 -0.94 -0.46 14.39
CA LEU A 109 0.37 -0.92 14.84
C LEU A 109 1.41 0.19 14.92
N TYR A 110 1.36 1.16 14.00
CA TYR A 110 2.31 2.28 13.96
C TYR A 110 1.60 3.61 13.73
N ASP A 111 2.14 4.68 14.30
CA ASP A 111 1.73 6.04 13.99
C ASP A 111 2.88 6.79 13.32
N PHE A 112 2.81 6.95 12.00
CA PHE A 112 3.87 7.60 11.23
C PHE A 112 3.94 9.11 11.46
N ALA A 113 3.00 9.71 12.21
CA ALA A 113 3.17 11.06 12.74
C ALA A 113 4.19 11.11 13.89
N VAL A 114 4.50 9.98 14.51
CA VAL A 114 5.44 9.85 15.63
C VAL A 114 6.69 9.08 15.22
N THR A 115 6.52 7.89 14.63
CA THR A 115 7.62 7.00 14.23
C THR A 115 7.21 6.04 13.13
N SER A 116 8.17 5.62 12.30
CA SER A 116 8.00 4.52 11.35
C SER A 116 8.58 3.20 11.89
N PRO A 117 8.17 2.03 11.34
CA PRO A 117 8.77 0.74 11.64
C PRO A 117 10.27 0.73 11.35
N LEU A 118 11.00 -0.03 12.18
CA LEU A 118 12.42 -0.27 11.96
C LEU A 118 12.64 -1.04 10.65
N GLY A 119 13.63 -0.64 9.87
CA GLY A 119 14.00 -1.31 8.61
C GLY A 119 13.11 -0.96 7.40
N LEU A 120 12.02 -0.20 7.58
CA LEU A 120 11.15 0.21 6.46
C LEU A 120 11.92 1.02 5.41
N GLU A 121 12.75 1.96 5.84
CA GLU A 121 13.55 2.79 4.93
C GLU A 121 14.50 1.95 4.06
N GLU A 122 15.29 1.07 4.69
CA GLU A 122 16.23 0.18 3.99
C GLU A 122 15.48 -0.73 3.02
N TRP A 123 14.40 -1.36 3.47
CA TRP A 123 13.57 -2.22 2.64
C TRP A 123 12.99 -1.48 1.43
N MET A 124 12.46 -0.26 1.59
CA MET A 124 11.89 0.49 0.48
C MET A 124 12.94 0.87 -0.57
N LEU A 125 14.15 1.22 -0.13
CA LEU A 125 15.26 1.53 -1.03
C LEU A 125 15.75 0.29 -1.77
N ASP A 126 15.89 -0.84 -1.09
CA ASP A 126 16.38 -2.09 -1.66
C ASP A 126 15.39 -2.73 -2.63
N THR A 127 14.09 -2.59 -2.37
CA THR A 127 13.02 -3.17 -3.20
C THR A 127 12.51 -2.25 -4.31
N GLY A 128 12.94 -1.00 -4.34
CA GLY A 128 12.38 0.00 -5.28
C GLY A 128 10.91 0.32 -4.99
N CYS A 129 10.47 0.18 -3.74
CA CYS A 129 9.13 0.54 -3.32
C CYS A 129 8.97 2.06 -3.36
N LEU A 130 8.03 2.53 -4.18
CA LEU A 130 7.76 3.94 -4.42
C LEU A 130 6.80 4.54 -3.39
N LEU A 131 5.87 3.73 -2.91
CA LEU A 131 4.84 4.14 -1.96
C LEU A 131 4.38 2.94 -1.15
N ALA A 132 4.43 3.06 0.16
CA ALA A 132 3.84 2.10 1.08
C ALA A 132 2.68 2.77 1.82
N LEU A 133 1.50 2.15 1.77
CA LEU A 133 0.26 2.61 2.38
C LEU A 133 -0.28 1.56 3.35
N GLY A 134 -0.81 2.01 4.49
CA GLY A 134 -1.53 1.16 5.44
C GLY A 134 -2.65 1.93 6.10
N ASP A 135 -3.89 1.41 6.06
CA ASP A 135 -5.06 2.12 6.58
C ASP A 135 -5.86 1.38 7.67
N GLY A 136 -6.90 2.02 8.19
CA GLY A 136 -7.73 1.53 9.30
C GLY A 136 -8.47 2.70 9.95
N ALA A 137 -7.94 3.24 11.05
CA ALA A 137 -8.48 4.48 11.67
C ALA A 137 -7.90 5.78 11.06
N GLY A 138 -7.02 5.65 10.07
CA GLY A 138 -6.34 6.70 9.33
C GLY A 138 -5.40 6.02 8.33
N LEU A 139 -4.58 6.76 7.60
CA LEU A 139 -3.67 6.20 6.60
C LEU A 139 -2.23 6.57 6.93
N ASN A 140 -1.40 5.58 7.26
CA ASN A 140 0.04 5.75 7.22
C ASN A 140 0.51 5.69 5.77
N PHE A 141 1.46 6.57 5.42
CA PHE A 141 2.18 6.47 4.16
C PHE A 141 3.68 6.65 4.37
N ALA A 142 4.47 5.96 3.57
CA ALA A 142 5.90 6.15 3.42
C ALA A 142 6.27 6.21 1.95
N THR A 143 7.18 7.11 1.59
CA THR A 143 7.72 7.21 0.23
C THR A 143 9.13 7.79 0.24
N PRO A 144 10.05 7.32 -0.62
CA PRO A 144 11.35 7.96 -0.83
C PRO A 144 11.24 9.26 -1.66
N ARG A 145 10.06 9.58 -2.20
CA ARG A 145 9.83 10.69 -3.13
C ARG A 145 9.18 11.90 -2.46
N GLU A 146 9.90 13.02 -2.44
CA GLU A 146 9.42 14.26 -1.80
C GLU A 146 8.17 14.83 -2.49
N ASP A 147 8.14 14.79 -3.83
CA ASP A 147 7.02 15.26 -4.64
C ASP A 147 5.73 14.49 -4.34
N LEU A 148 5.82 13.16 -4.25
CA LEU A 148 4.70 12.29 -3.89
C LEU A 148 4.20 12.59 -2.47
N ALA A 149 5.11 12.74 -1.51
CA ALA A 149 4.74 13.10 -0.15
C ALA A 149 4.05 14.47 -0.04
N LYS A 150 4.49 15.46 -0.82
CA LYS A 150 3.84 16.77 -0.91
C LYS A 150 2.45 16.67 -1.52
N GLY A 151 2.30 15.90 -2.60
CA GLY A 151 1.01 15.63 -3.23
C GLY A 151 0.01 15.01 -2.26
N LEU A 152 0.42 13.96 -1.55
CA LEU A 152 -0.43 13.27 -0.56
C LEU A 152 -0.89 14.20 0.56
N ARG A 153 0.02 15.03 1.09
CA ARG A 153 -0.30 16.01 2.15
C ARG A 153 -1.14 17.19 1.67
N ALA A 154 -1.08 17.51 0.37
CA ALA A 154 -1.93 18.53 -0.22
C ALA A 154 -3.34 18.00 -0.49
N ALA A 155 -3.46 16.73 -0.88
CA ALA A 155 -4.73 16.08 -1.18
C ALA A 155 -5.52 15.71 0.09
N PHE A 156 -4.85 15.24 1.14
CA PHE A 156 -5.51 14.73 2.34
C PHE A 156 -5.10 15.46 3.61
N LYS A 157 -6.06 15.63 4.52
CA LYS A 157 -5.81 16.27 5.83
C LYS A 157 -4.96 15.35 6.71
N PRO A 158 -4.05 15.89 7.54
CA PRO A 158 -3.35 15.09 8.55
C PRO A 158 -4.30 14.40 9.54
N ALA A 159 -4.02 13.15 9.87
CA ALA A 159 -4.63 12.45 10.99
C ALA A 159 -3.92 12.81 12.30
N ARG A 160 -4.64 12.70 13.42
CA ARG A 160 -4.13 13.00 14.76
C ARG A 160 -3.80 11.72 15.50
#